data_AF-A0A1B6CNP1-F1
#
_entry.id   AF-A0A1B6CNP1-F1
#
_cell.length_a   1.000
_cell.length_b   1.000
_cell.length_c   1.000
_cell.angle_alpha   90.00
_cell.angle_beta   90.00
_cell.angle_gamma   90.00
#
_symmetry.space_group_name_H-M   'P 1'
#
loop_
_entity.id
_entity.type
_entity.pdbx_description
1 polymer ?
#
loop_
_entity_poly.entity_id
_entity_poly.type
_entity_poly.pdbx_seq_one_letter_code
_entity_poly.pdbx_strand_id
1 'polypeptide(L)'
;DVTKRTILSDIARIYDPLGLVGPVTIKCKIFIQDLWKLNINWDEPLPTEIHRAWQEFRQQLPALHDLQIPRHALCRNISQTELHGFCDASERGYGACIL
;
A
#
# COMPACT_ATOMS: atom_id res chain seq x y z
N ASP A 1 18.50 -0.39 -13.53
CA ASP A 1 17.90 0.93 -13.25
C ASP A 1 16.48 0.80 -12.75
N VAL A 2 16.00 1.79 -12.01
CA VAL A 2 14.58 1.85 -11.62
C VAL A 2 13.79 2.47 -12.75
N THR A 3 12.82 1.71 -13.25
CA THR A 3 11.91 2.10 -14.33
C THR A 3 10.47 1.91 -13.88
N LYS A 4 9.51 2.46 -14.65
CA LYS A 4 8.08 2.21 -14.42
C LYS A 4 7.77 0.71 -14.34
N ARG A 5 8.36 -0.10 -15.23
CA ARG A 5 8.19 -1.56 -15.24
C ARG A 5 8.70 -2.21 -13.96
N THR A 6 9.90 -1.86 -13.49
CA THR A 6 10.46 -2.49 -12.28
C THR A 6 9.66 -2.12 -11.03
N ILE A 7 9.15 -0.88 -10.95
CA ILE A 7 8.28 -0.44 -9.85
C ILE A 7 6.97 -1.22 -9.82
N LEU A 8 6.29 -1.36 -10.96
CA LEU A 8 5.06 -2.15 -11.01
C LEU A 8 5.30 -3.61 -10.62
N SER A 9 6.42 -4.19 -11.07
CA SER A 9 6.82 -5.56 -10.69
C SER A 9 7.03 -5.68 -9.18
N ASP A 10 7.73 -4.72 -8.56
CA ASP A 10 7.93 -4.71 -7.11
C ASP A 10 6.61 -4.55 -6.33
N ILE A 11 5.71 -3.66 -6.77
CA ILE A 11 4.39 -3.48 -6.14
C ILE A 11 3.53 -4.74 -6.26
N ALA A 12 3.58 -5.43 -7.42
CA ALA A 12 2.82 -6.65 -7.66
C ALA A 12 3.25 -7.82 -6.74
N ARG A 13 4.44 -7.76 -6.13
CA ARG A 13 4.90 -8.75 -5.14
C ARG A 13 4.22 -8.58 -3.78
N ILE A 14 3.57 -7.45 -3.52
CA ILE A 14 2.81 -7.23 -2.28
C ILE A 14 1.50 -8.00 -2.40
N TYR A 15 1.49 -9.22 -1.87
CA TYR A 15 0.32 -10.10 -1.85
C TYR A 15 -0.52 -9.84 -0.59
N ASP A 16 -1.66 -9.18 -0.75
CA ASP A 16 -2.58 -8.84 0.34
C ASP A 16 -4.02 -9.28 0.03
N PRO A 17 -4.32 -10.60 0.07
CA PRO A 17 -5.64 -11.11 -0.28
C PRO A 17 -6.73 -10.69 0.72
N LEU A 18 -6.36 -10.32 1.94
CA LEU A 18 -7.29 -9.94 3.00
C LEU A 18 -7.46 -8.42 3.14
N GLY A 19 -6.69 -7.62 2.39
CA GLY A 19 -6.72 -6.15 2.48
C GLY A 19 -6.13 -5.59 3.77
N LEU A 20 -5.37 -6.38 4.53
CA LEU A 20 -4.87 -6.03 5.86
C LEU A 20 -3.74 -5.00 5.81
N VAL A 21 -3.03 -4.92 4.68
CA VAL A 21 -2.00 -3.90 4.42
C VAL A 21 -2.50 -2.84 3.44
N GLY A 22 -3.82 -2.61 3.40
CA GLY A 22 -4.50 -1.54 2.66
C GLY A 22 -3.80 -0.17 2.73
N PRO A 23 -3.39 0.33 3.92
CA PRO A 23 -2.67 1.60 4.04
C PRO A 23 -1.32 1.65 3.30
N VAL A 24 -0.68 0.52 3.04
CA VAL A 24 0.55 0.43 2.25
C VAL A 24 0.23 0.28 0.78
N THR A 25 -0.71 -0.60 0.41
CA THR A 25 -1.07 -0.84 -0.99
C THR A 25 -1.70 0.40 -1.65
N ILE A 26 -2.42 1.26 -0.90
CA ILE A 26 -2.93 2.52 -1.43
C ILE A 26 -1.79 3.48 -1.81
N LYS A 27 -0.72 3.57 -1.01
CA LYS A 27 0.47 4.38 -1.34
C LYS A 27 1.13 3.88 -2.62
N CYS A 28 1.24 2.56 -2.80
CA CYS A 28 1.73 1.96 -4.04
C CYS A 28 0.88 2.35 -5.26
N LYS A 29 -0.45 2.24 -5.14
CA LYS A 29 -1.39 2.58 -6.23
C LYS A 29 -1.33 4.05 -6.60
N ILE A 30 -1.23 4.93 -5.60
CA ILE A 30 -1.05 6.36 -5.80
C ILE A 30 0.28 6.63 -6.53
N PHE A 31 1.37 5.98 -6.12
CA PHE A 31 2.67 6.13 -6.79
C PHE A 31 2.61 5.70 -8.26
N ILE A 32 1.95 4.58 -8.55
CA ILE A 32 1.69 4.13 -9.93
C ILE A 32 0.91 5.20 -10.71
N GLN A 33 -0.14 5.76 -10.12
CA GLN A 33 -0.93 6.83 -10.75
C GLN A 33 -0.05 8.05 -11.10
N ASP A 34 0.84 8.44 -10.19
CA ASP A 34 1.76 9.56 -10.42
C ASP A 34 2.77 9.25 -11.53
N LEU A 35 3.28 8.02 -11.63
CA LEU A 35 4.12 7.57 -12.75
C LEU A 35 3.41 7.59 -14.11
N TRP A 36 2.10 7.35 -14.14
CA TRP A 36 1.32 7.46 -15.36
C TRP A 36 1.18 8.91 -15.83
N LYS A 37 1.01 9.85 -14.90
CA LYS A 37 0.89 11.29 -15.21
C LYS A 37 2.17 11.88 -15.81
N LEU A 38 3.33 11.28 -15.53
CA LEU A 38 4.64 11.74 -16.05
C LEU A 38 4.84 11.44 -17.55
N ASN A 39 3.99 10.62 -18.17
CA ASN A 39 4.08 10.27 -19.59
C ASN A 39 5.44 9.68 -20.05
N ILE A 40 6.18 9.05 -19.14
CA ILE A 40 7.44 8.34 -19.42
C ILE A 40 7.18 6.90 -19.92
N ASN A 41 8.11 6.36 -20.70
CA ASN A 41 8.01 4.98 -21.19
C ASN A 41 8.29 3.94 -20.10
N TRP A 42 7.96 2.67 -20.38
CA TRP A 42 8.05 1.56 -19.42
C TRP A 42 9.45 1.32 -18.87
N ASP A 43 10.45 1.39 -19.75
CA ASP A 43 11.85 1.05 -19.49
C ASP A 43 12.77 2.29 -19.46
N GLU A 44 12.16 3.48 -19.45
CA GLU A 44 12.86 4.76 -19.34
C GLU A 44 13.25 5.02 -17.87
N PRO A 45 14.45 5.56 -17.61
CA PRO A 45 14.87 5.95 -16.27
C PRO A 45 13.95 7.02 -15.69
N LEU A 46 13.68 6.92 -14.39
CA LEU A 46 12.83 7.89 -13.70
C LEU A 46 13.57 9.22 -13.45
N PRO A 47 12.83 10.36 -13.42
CA PRO A 47 13.34 11.60 -12.86
C PRO A 47 13.90 11.40 -11.44
N THR A 48 14.97 12.11 -11.11
CA THR A 48 15.75 11.90 -9.87
C THR A 48 14.90 11.98 -8.61
N GLU A 49 13.93 12.89 -8.57
CA GLU A 49 13.03 13.13 -7.45
C GLU A 49 12.09 11.95 -7.22
N ILE A 50 11.53 11.41 -8.30
CA ILE A 50 10.62 10.27 -8.27
C ILE A 50 11.39 8.99 -7.93
N HIS A 51 12.59 8.84 -8.49
CA HIS A 51 13.48 7.75 -8.13
C HIS A 51 13.79 7.74 -6.63
N ARG A 52 14.16 8.90 -6.06
CA ARG A 52 14.44 9.03 -4.63
C ARG A 52 13.21 8.69 -3.78
N ALA A 53 12.05 9.25 -4.12
CA ALA A 53 10.81 8.98 -3.40
C ALA A 53 10.42 7.48 -3.44
N TRP A 54 10.63 6.81 -4.59
CA TRP A 54 10.42 5.37 -4.69
C TRP A 54 11.38 4.59 -3.78
N GLN A 55 12.68 4.93 -3.79
CA GLN A 55 13.67 4.24 -2.96
C GLN A 55 13.38 4.39 -1.46
N GLU A 56 13.04 5.60 -1.00
CA GLU A 56 12.67 5.86 0.39
C GLU A 56 11.44 5.04 0.82
N PHE A 57 10.43 4.94 -0.05
CA PHE A 57 9.26 4.10 0.22
C PHE A 57 9.60 2.61 0.19
N ARG A 58 10.35 2.16 -0.83
CA ARG A 58 10.74 0.76 -1.02
C ARG A 58 11.58 0.23 0.15
N GLN A 59 12.45 1.05 0.73
CA GLN A 59 13.25 0.70 1.90
C GLN A 59 12.42 0.44 3.16
N GLN A 60 11.17 0.94 3.22
CA GLN A 60 10.27 0.70 4.34
C GLN A 60 9.45 -0.59 4.17
N LEU A 61 9.31 -1.11 2.93
CA LEU A 61 8.52 -2.31 2.66
C LEU A 61 8.95 -3.56 3.43
N PRO A 62 10.26 -3.82 3.69
CA PRO A 62 10.67 -4.95 4.51
C PRO A 62 10.05 -4.98 5.91
N ALA A 63 9.66 -3.83 6.49
CA ALA A 63 8.99 -3.77 7.78
C ALA A 63 7.62 -4.47 7.80
N LEU A 64 7.01 -4.71 6.62
CA LEU A 64 5.80 -5.52 6.52
C LEU A 64 6.02 -6.99 6.91
N HIS A 65 7.25 -7.49 6.84
CA HIS A 65 7.55 -8.86 7.24
C HIS A 65 7.35 -9.09 8.75
N ASP A 66 7.60 -8.05 9.54
CA ASP A 66 7.48 -8.08 11.00
C ASP A 66 6.03 -7.83 11.48
N LEU A 67 5.12 -7.46 10.57
CA LEU A 67 3.72 -7.20 10.90
C LEU A 67 2.99 -8.52 11.20
N GLN A 68 2.59 -8.69 12.46
CA GLN A 68 1.78 -9.81 12.91
C GLN A 68 0.35 -9.33 13.22
N ILE A 69 -0.63 -9.91 12.52
CA ILE A 69 -2.05 -9.59 12.72
C ILE A 69 -2.75 -10.82 13.30
N PRO A 70 -3.33 -10.72 14.51
CA PRO A 70 -4.09 -11.82 15.09
C PRO A 70 -5.25 -12.24 14.19
N ARG A 71 -5.32 -13.54 13.84
CA ARG A 71 -6.44 -14.07 13.04
C ARG A 71 -7.78 -14.02 13.81
N HIS A 72 -7.72 -14.04 15.13
CA HIS A 72 -8.89 -14.03 16.00
C HIS A 72 -9.00 -12.68 16.69
N ALA A 73 -9.98 -11.88 16.28
CA ALA A 73 -10.23 -10.54 16.84
C ALA A 73 -11.04 -10.58 18.15
N LEU A 74 -11.73 -11.69 18.45
CA LEU A 74 -12.62 -11.78 19.61
C LEU A 74 -11.83 -12.09 20.90
N CYS A 75 -12.19 -11.41 21.98
CA CYS A 75 -11.74 -11.72 23.34
C CYS A 75 -12.51 -12.92 23.93
N ARG A 76 -12.03 -13.47 25.05
CA ARG A 76 -12.76 -14.50 25.82
C ARG A 76 -13.85 -13.83 26.68
N ASN A 77 -14.93 -14.55 26.95
CA ASN A 77 -16.04 -14.11 27.82
C ASN A 77 -16.79 -12.85 27.33
N ILE A 78 -17.04 -12.76 26.02
CA ILE A 78 -17.80 -11.64 25.43
C ILE A 78 -19.29 -11.78 25.76
N SER A 79 -19.89 -10.74 26.33
CA SER A 79 -21.33 -10.62 26.54
C SER A 79 -22.07 -9.96 25.35
N GLN A 80 -21.38 -9.12 24.58
CA GLN A 80 -21.90 -8.41 23.42
C GLN A 80 -20.78 -8.05 22.45
N THR A 81 -21.04 -8.17 21.14
CA THR A 81 -20.13 -7.80 20.07
C THR A 81 -20.78 -6.73 19.21
N GLU A 82 -20.03 -5.69 18.87
CA GLU A 82 -20.44 -4.63 17.96
C GLU A 82 -19.46 -4.57 16.80
N LEU A 83 -19.95 -4.18 15.62
CA LEU A 83 -19.14 -4.00 14.42
C LEU A 83 -18.99 -2.50 14.17
N HIS A 84 -17.77 -1.99 14.22
CA HIS A 84 -17.50 -0.58 14.00
C HIS A 84 -16.93 -0.37 12.60
N GLY A 85 -17.63 0.43 11.79
CA GLY A 85 -17.16 0.84 10.47
C GLY A 85 -16.61 2.26 10.54
N PHE A 86 -15.40 2.45 10.01
CA PHE A 86 -14.81 3.78 9.81
C PHE A 86 -14.49 3.97 8.33
N CYS A 87 -14.67 5.19 7.84
CA CYS A 87 -14.25 5.56 6.50
C CYS A 87 -13.64 6.97 6.50
N ASP A 88 -12.73 7.20 5.57
CA ASP A 88 -12.12 8.50 5.34
C ASP A 88 -11.80 8.68 3.84
N ALA A 89 -11.74 9.93 3.42
CA ALA A 89 -11.60 10.32 2.03
C ALA A 89 -10.66 11.51 1.87
N SER A 90 -9.81 11.45 0.85
CA SER A 90 -8.99 12.57 0.40
C SER A 90 -9.00 12.66 -1.13
N GLU A 91 -8.48 13.75 -1.67
CA GLU A 91 -8.29 13.89 -3.13
C GLU A 91 -7.44 12.77 -3.74
N ARG A 92 -6.58 12.13 -2.94
CA ARG A 92 -5.67 11.07 -3.40
C ARG A 92 -6.25 9.66 -3.27
N GLY A 93 -7.33 9.49 -2.52
CA GLY A 93 -7.94 8.17 -2.35
C GLY A 93 -8.92 8.08 -1.18
N TYR A 94 -9.61 6.94 -1.15
CA TYR A 94 -10.62 6.59 -0.16
C TYR A 94 -10.16 5.37 0.63
N GLY A 95 -10.48 5.33 1.92
CA GLY A 95 -10.17 4.22 2.81
C GLY A 95 -11.36 3.89 3.69
N ALA A 96 -11.51 2.60 4.01
CA ALA A 96 -12.48 2.13 4.99
C ALA A 96 -11.90 0.94 5.74
N CYS A 97 -12.29 0.80 7.01
CA CYS A 97 -12.00 -0.38 7.82
C CYS A 97 -13.22 -0.80 8.64
N ILE A 98 -13.25 -2.08 8.97
CA ILE A 98 -14.27 -2.70 9.80
C ILE A 98 -13.52 -3.36 10.97
N LEU A 99 -13.95 -3.04 12.19
CA LEU A 99 -13.39 -3.53 13.45
C LEU A 99 -14.45 -4.32 14.22
#